data_AF-A0A7J3E2Z1-F1
#
_entry.id   AF-A0A7J3E2Z1-F1
#
_cell.length_a   1.000
_cell.length_b   1.000
_cell.length_c   1.000
_cell.angle_alpha   90.00
_cell.angle_beta   90.00
_cell.angle_gamma   90.00
#
_symmetry.space_group_name_H-M   'P 1'
#
loop_
_entity.id
_entity.type
_entity.pdbx_description
1 polymer ?
#
loop_
_entity_poly.entity_id
_entity_poly.type
_entity_poly.pdbx_seq_one_letter_code
_entity_poly.pdbx_strand_id
1 'polypeptide(L)'
;MKGAMLILCLAVAVILLGVKALAQESTVTVDVSVQSVAQLSVIPTILQWTNINPGQAGTVQSLNIKNTGSVNLTNIYAYVDTLTDETSRPYGTDNPANYAAGGVIVLRNETDTQYFFAGRIEWNWTEDVGNKDLSAITSPVAWGFFKNTSYEYFWALGNGTGGFCNNTGAEFGISDYPDNGTVITRTPDDSSITLQTTMDWGLFSINRVGSPLYGSCVAAYYDCSKIYIYAYDKRSSPNFGACGNSRYIQAPNLVPGETHTLTLNVFVPSGIPAGNLNTATLTVVATG
;
A
#
# COMPACT_ATOMS: atom_id res chain seq x y z
N MET A 1 93.20 54.30 -69.67
CA MET A 1 93.02 53.11 -68.79
C MET A 1 92.28 53.54 -67.53
N LYS A 2 91.40 52.67 -67.03
CA LYS A 2 90.45 52.82 -65.90
C LYS A 2 89.07 53.36 -66.28
N GLY A 3 88.24 52.45 -66.84
CA GLY A 3 86.79 52.57 -66.85
C GLY A 3 86.22 51.82 -65.65
N ALA A 4 85.31 52.48 -64.94
CA ALA A 4 84.59 51.96 -63.78
C ALA A 4 83.51 50.94 -64.21
N MET A 5 83.35 49.86 -63.45
CA MET A 5 82.22 48.96 -63.58
C MET A 5 81.59 48.77 -62.20
N LEU A 6 80.44 49.42 -62.01
CA LEU A 6 79.59 49.38 -60.83
C LEU A 6 78.66 48.17 -60.99
N ILE A 7 78.81 47.14 -60.14
CA ILE A 7 77.89 46.00 -60.09
C ILE A 7 76.92 46.25 -58.94
N LEU A 8 75.67 46.55 -59.30
CA LEU A 8 74.52 46.66 -58.40
C LEU A 8 73.84 45.29 -58.33
N CYS A 9 74.06 44.52 -57.25
CA CYS A 9 73.27 43.32 -56.98
C CYS A 9 72.19 43.63 -55.94
N LEU A 10 70.95 43.50 -56.40
CA LEU A 10 69.68 43.73 -55.73
C LEU A 10 69.50 42.78 -54.54
N ALA A 11 69.39 43.32 -53.32
CA ALA A 11 69.00 42.56 -52.14
C ALA A 11 67.48 42.29 -52.17
N VAL A 12 67.08 41.06 -52.45
CA VAL A 12 65.69 40.61 -52.33
C VAL A 12 65.38 40.37 -50.85
N ALA A 13 64.75 41.35 -50.20
CA ALA A 13 64.20 41.19 -48.86
C ALA A 13 62.93 40.33 -48.94
N VAL A 14 63.06 39.05 -48.62
CA VAL A 14 61.91 38.14 -48.43
C VAL A 14 61.22 38.53 -47.12
N ILE A 15 60.13 39.29 -47.23
CA ILE A 15 59.24 39.58 -46.11
C ILE A 15 58.51 38.28 -45.77
N LEU A 16 58.99 37.54 -44.76
CA LEU A 16 58.27 36.46 -44.09
C LEU A 16 57.10 37.09 -43.33
N LEU A 17 55.97 37.27 -44.02
CA LEU A 17 54.68 37.52 -43.38
C LEU A 17 54.34 36.27 -42.57
N GLY A 18 54.56 36.33 -41.25
CA GLY A 18 54.11 35.29 -40.33
C GLY A 18 52.61 35.14 -40.46
N VAL A 19 52.17 34.06 -41.11
CA VAL A 19 50.77 33.70 -41.20
C VAL A 19 50.32 33.33 -39.79
N LYS A 20 49.58 34.22 -39.12
CA LYS A 20 48.89 33.83 -37.88
C LYS A 20 47.81 32.83 -38.27
N ALA A 21 47.95 31.58 -37.81
CA ALA A 21 46.89 30.60 -37.94
C ALA A 21 45.63 31.18 -37.25
N LEU A 22 44.60 31.47 -38.04
CA LEU A 22 43.30 31.83 -37.54
C LEU A 22 42.75 30.61 -36.80
N ALA A 23 42.34 30.77 -35.54
CA ALA A 23 41.60 29.74 -34.84
C ALA A 23 40.31 29.47 -35.63
N GLN A 24 40.20 28.27 -36.19
CA GLN A 24 39.02 27.82 -36.91
C GLN A 24 38.18 26.99 -35.94
N GLU A 25 37.06 27.56 -35.51
CA GLU A 25 36.07 26.84 -34.72
C GLU A 25 34.98 26.26 -35.63
N SER A 26 34.60 25.02 -35.37
CA SER A 26 33.46 24.36 -35.99
C SER A 26 32.60 23.81 -34.88
N THR A 27 31.31 24.16 -34.88
CA THR A 27 30.35 23.68 -33.89
C THR A 27 29.39 22.70 -34.55
N VAL A 28 28.94 21.73 -33.76
CA VAL A 28 27.88 20.79 -34.11
C VAL A 28 26.76 20.92 -33.09
N THR A 29 25.52 20.93 -33.55
CA THR A 29 24.36 20.89 -32.66
C THR A 29 24.09 19.44 -32.29
N VAL A 30 24.06 19.17 -30.99
CA VAL A 30 23.63 17.88 -30.43
C VAL A 30 22.22 18.05 -29.89
N ASP A 31 21.28 17.27 -30.42
CA ASP A 31 19.90 17.21 -29.95
C ASP A 31 19.64 15.83 -29.35
N VAL A 32 19.07 15.80 -28.13
CA VAL A 32 18.76 14.59 -27.38
C VAL A 32 17.33 14.71 -26.87
N SER A 33 16.46 13.78 -27.30
CA SER A 33 15.09 13.66 -26.82
C SER A 33 14.94 12.41 -25.94
N VAL A 34 14.24 12.54 -24.81
CA VAL A 34 14.00 11.46 -23.85
C VAL A 34 12.50 11.22 -23.74
N GLN A 35 12.08 9.94 -23.76
CA GLN A 35 10.67 9.58 -23.59
C GLN A 35 10.22 9.68 -22.13
N SER A 36 8.95 10.05 -21.93
CA SER A 36 8.29 10.07 -20.62
C SER A 36 7.99 8.64 -20.16
N VAL A 37 8.46 8.26 -18.97
CA VAL A 37 8.25 6.92 -18.38
C VAL A 37 7.91 7.08 -16.90
N ALA A 38 6.78 6.52 -16.47
CA ALA A 38 6.45 6.36 -15.06
C ALA A 38 7.09 5.07 -14.55
N GLN A 39 8.03 5.17 -13.61
CA GLN A 39 8.74 4.00 -13.08
C GLN A 39 9.09 4.22 -11.62
N LEU A 40 8.97 3.16 -10.82
CA LEU A 40 9.35 3.14 -9.41
C LEU A 40 10.35 2.02 -9.13
N SER A 41 11.09 2.20 -8.04
CA SER A 41 11.88 1.15 -7.40
C SER A 41 11.48 1.03 -5.93
N VAL A 42 11.36 -0.20 -5.42
CA VAL A 42 11.03 -0.50 -4.03
C VAL A 42 12.26 -1.10 -3.33
N ILE A 43 12.65 -0.56 -2.18
CA ILE A 43 13.87 -0.97 -1.45
C ILE A 43 13.57 -1.00 0.07
N PRO A 44 13.83 -2.09 0.79
CA PRO A 44 14.39 -3.36 0.30
C PRO A 44 13.35 -4.17 -0.50
N THR A 45 13.83 -5.16 -1.26
CA THR A 45 12.97 -6.12 -1.99
C THR A 45 12.50 -7.28 -1.12
N ILE A 46 13.08 -7.44 0.08
CA ILE A 46 12.73 -8.45 1.08
C ILE A 46 12.54 -7.74 2.40
N LEU A 47 11.39 -7.98 3.03
CA LEU A 47 11.10 -7.61 4.41
C LEU A 47 10.93 -8.91 5.20
N GLN A 48 11.53 -8.97 6.38
CA GLN A 48 11.51 -10.20 7.17
C GLN A 48 11.37 -9.90 8.65
N TRP A 49 10.38 -10.54 9.27
CA TRP A 49 10.20 -10.61 10.71
C TRP A 49 10.34 -12.07 11.14
N THR A 50 11.08 -12.32 12.22
CA THR A 50 11.29 -13.68 12.76
C THR A 50 11.05 -13.70 14.25
N ASN A 51 10.65 -14.85 14.78
CA ASN A 51 10.46 -15.09 16.21
C ASN A 51 9.53 -14.08 16.90
N ILE A 52 8.47 -13.64 16.21
CA ILE A 52 7.44 -12.78 16.79
C ILE A 52 6.43 -13.67 17.52
N ASN A 53 6.23 -13.43 18.82
CA ASN A 53 5.24 -14.20 19.56
C ASN A 53 3.82 -13.75 19.19
N PRO A 54 2.84 -14.67 19.16
CA PRO A 54 1.44 -14.29 19.08
C PRO A 54 1.07 -13.29 20.19
N GLY A 55 0.27 -12.29 19.85
CA GLY A 55 -0.10 -11.21 20.75
C GLY A 55 0.80 -9.97 20.70
N GLN A 56 1.86 -10.00 19.88
CA GLN A 56 2.90 -8.98 19.85
C GLN A 56 3.05 -8.30 18.48
N ALA A 57 3.55 -7.06 18.51
CA ALA A 57 4.06 -6.38 17.34
C ALA A 57 5.50 -6.80 17.05
N GLY A 58 5.89 -6.75 15.78
CA GLY A 58 7.28 -6.91 15.37
C GLY A 58 8.12 -5.64 15.53
N THR A 59 9.34 -5.71 15.00
CA THR A 59 10.23 -4.56 14.84
C THR A 59 9.79 -3.68 13.67
N VAL A 60 9.77 -2.36 13.84
CA VAL A 60 9.48 -1.45 12.74
C VAL A 60 10.54 -1.56 11.63
N GLN A 61 10.09 -1.62 10.37
CA GLN A 61 10.94 -1.60 9.18
C GLN A 61 10.52 -0.47 8.24
N SER A 62 11.44 -0.03 7.39
CA SER A 62 11.19 1.01 6.38
C SER A 62 11.21 0.42 4.98
N LEU A 63 10.34 0.93 4.11
CA LEU A 63 10.29 0.60 2.70
C LEU A 63 10.34 1.89 1.88
N ASN A 64 11.42 2.07 1.14
CA ASN A 64 11.64 3.22 0.29
C ASN A 64 11.03 2.97 -1.08
N ILE A 65 10.20 3.90 -1.53
CA ILE A 65 9.62 3.95 -2.87
C ILE A 65 10.29 5.13 -3.58
N LYS A 66 11.14 4.84 -4.57
CA LYS A 66 11.85 5.86 -5.34
C LYS A 66 11.25 6.01 -6.72
N ASN A 67 10.97 7.23 -7.15
CA ASN A 67 10.65 7.50 -8.54
C ASN A 67 11.94 7.44 -9.37
N THR A 68 12.07 6.39 -10.19
CA THR A 68 13.21 6.20 -11.10
C THR A 68 12.85 6.52 -12.55
N GLY A 69 11.62 6.98 -12.79
CA GLY A 69 11.14 7.39 -14.09
C GLY A 69 11.52 8.83 -14.46
N SER A 70 10.89 9.34 -15.51
CA SER A 70 11.07 10.71 -16.03
C SER A 70 9.84 11.60 -15.86
N VAL A 71 8.77 11.10 -15.24
CA VAL A 71 7.55 11.87 -14.91
C VAL A 71 7.21 11.77 -13.42
N ASN A 72 6.41 12.70 -12.92
CA ASN A 72 5.93 12.68 -11.53
C ASN A 72 4.99 11.50 -11.31
N LEU A 73 5.19 10.74 -10.23
CA LEU A 73 4.21 9.73 -9.81
C LEU A 73 3.13 10.41 -8.97
N THR A 74 1.88 10.31 -9.40
CA THR A 74 0.74 11.04 -8.82
C THR A 74 -0.06 10.18 -7.87
N ASN A 75 -0.26 8.92 -8.21
CA ASN A 75 -1.04 7.98 -7.40
C ASN A 75 -0.15 6.79 -7.04
N ILE A 76 0.17 6.62 -5.74
CA ILE A 76 0.87 5.44 -5.23
C ILE A 76 0.01 4.75 -4.19
N TYR A 77 -0.18 3.44 -4.35
CA TYR A 77 -0.96 2.61 -3.44
C TYR A 77 -0.28 1.25 -3.25
N ALA A 78 -0.67 0.51 -2.21
CA ALA A 78 -0.08 -0.79 -1.93
C ALA A 78 -1.11 -1.78 -1.38
N TYR A 79 -0.90 -3.06 -1.69
CA TYR A 79 -1.74 -4.15 -1.23
C TYR A 79 -0.90 -5.41 -1.03
N VAL A 80 -1.47 -6.37 -0.31
CA VAL A 80 -0.89 -7.69 -0.07
C VAL A 80 -1.76 -8.79 -0.67
N ASP A 81 -1.15 -9.91 -1.02
CA ASP A 81 -1.79 -11.06 -1.66
C ASP A 81 -2.58 -11.98 -0.71
N THR A 82 -3.00 -11.46 0.45
CA THR A 82 -3.77 -12.20 1.47
C THR A 82 -5.02 -12.86 0.88
N LEU A 83 -5.71 -12.23 -0.09
CA LEU A 83 -6.90 -12.80 -0.74
C LEU A 83 -6.63 -14.07 -1.55
N THR A 84 -5.42 -14.23 -2.08
CA THR A 84 -4.99 -15.43 -2.82
C THR A 84 -4.26 -16.42 -1.93
N ASP A 85 -3.60 -15.95 -0.88
CA ASP A 85 -2.75 -16.78 0.00
C ASP A 85 -3.53 -17.42 1.16
N GLU A 86 -4.63 -16.81 1.60
CA GLU A 86 -5.53 -17.30 2.65
C GLU A 86 -6.94 -17.49 2.07
N THR A 87 -7.16 -18.63 1.40
CA THR A 87 -8.40 -18.94 0.67
C THR A 87 -9.45 -19.66 1.49
N SER A 88 -9.10 -20.11 2.70
CA SER A 88 -10.01 -20.80 3.63
C SER A 88 -9.72 -20.38 5.06
N ARG A 89 -10.71 -20.53 5.93
CA ARG A 89 -10.60 -20.14 7.35
C ARG A 89 -9.50 -20.95 8.04
N PRO A 90 -8.44 -20.31 8.58
CA PRO A 90 -7.32 -21.02 9.18
C PRO A 90 -7.52 -21.35 10.68
N TYR A 91 -8.57 -20.81 11.30
CA TYR A 91 -8.82 -20.93 12.74
C TYR A 91 -8.97 -22.38 13.20
N GLY A 92 -8.40 -22.69 14.37
CA GLY A 92 -8.45 -24.02 14.99
C GLY A 92 -7.49 -25.04 14.37
N THR A 93 -6.70 -24.63 13.37
CA THR A 93 -5.63 -25.46 12.80
C THR A 93 -4.30 -25.19 13.51
N ASP A 94 -3.46 -26.20 13.61
CA ASP A 94 -2.09 -26.09 14.11
C ASP A 94 -1.08 -25.74 13.00
N ASN A 95 -1.56 -25.56 11.76
CA ASN A 95 -0.72 -25.28 10.61
C ASN A 95 -0.58 -23.75 10.36
N PRO A 96 0.58 -23.14 10.66
CA PRO A 96 0.81 -21.71 10.43
C PRO A 96 0.77 -21.33 8.95
N ALA A 97 1.06 -22.26 8.03
CA ALA A 97 1.02 -22.00 6.60
C ALA A 97 -0.41 -21.80 6.05
N ASN A 98 -1.46 -22.00 6.86
CA ASN A 98 -2.81 -21.63 6.48
C ASN A 98 -3.09 -20.12 6.61
N TYR A 99 -2.25 -19.39 7.35
CA TYR A 99 -2.36 -17.94 7.54
C TYR A 99 -1.44 -17.23 6.55
N ALA A 100 -1.95 -16.18 5.88
CA ALA A 100 -1.11 -15.38 5.00
C ALA A 100 -0.28 -14.36 5.81
N ALA A 101 1.03 -14.31 5.59
CA ALA A 101 1.92 -13.32 6.21
C ALA A 101 1.47 -11.87 5.89
N GLY A 102 0.87 -11.65 4.73
CA GLY A 102 0.31 -10.35 4.34
C GLY A 102 -0.78 -9.85 5.29
N GLY A 103 -1.57 -10.76 5.86
CA GLY A 103 -2.69 -10.44 6.76
C GLY A 103 -2.28 -9.89 8.13
N VAL A 104 -0.99 -9.97 8.47
CA VAL A 104 -0.42 -9.35 9.68
C VAL A 104 0.41 -8.10 9.38
N ILE A 105 0.63 -7.74 8.10
CA ILE A 105 1.38 -6.54 7.74
C ILE A 105 0.52 -5.30 7.97
N VAL A 106 1.09 -4.36 8.70
CA VAL A 106 0.54 -3.01 8.85
C VAL A 106 1.51 -1.97 8.33
N LEU A 107 0.97 -0.89 7.79
CA LEU A 107 1.73 0.18 7.18
C LEU A 107 1.13 1.54 7.52
N ARG A 108 1.99 2.55 7.55
CA ARG A 108 1.63 3.95 7.67
C ARG A 108 2.55 4.77 6.78
N ASN A 109 2.01 5.85 6.22
CA ASN A 109 2.81 6.82 5.50
C ASN A 109 3.53 7.77 6.50
N GLU A 110 4.31 8.70 5.97
CA GLU A 110 5.12 9.64 6.77
C GLU A 110 4.26 10.63 7.59
N THR A 111 3.01 10.86 7.18
CA THR A 111 2.08 11.81 7.82
C THR A 111 1.14 11.16 8.82
N ASP A 112 0.95 9.85 8.72
CA ASP A 112 -0.01 9.10 9.53
C ASP A 112 0.57 8.76 10.90
N THR A 113 -0.22 9.01 11.94
CA THR A 113 0.16 8.69 13.33
C THR A 113 -0.13 7.23 13.69
N GLN A 114 -1.04 6.57 12.98
CA GLN A 114 -1.47 5.20 13.24
C GLN A 114 -1.14 4.24 12.09
N TYR A 115 -1.02 2.96 12.42
CA TYR A 115 -0.83 1.88 11.47
C TYR A 115 -2.18 1.37 10.95
N PHE A 116 -2.20 0.96 9.69
CA PHE A 116 -3.36 0.34 9.07
C PHE A 116 -2.95 -0.98 8.43
N PHE A 117 -3.85 -1.96 8.42
CA PHE A 117 -3.58 -3.21 7.71
C PHE A 117 -3.40 -2.96 6.21
N ALA A 118 -2.41 -3.63 5.63
CA ALA A 118 -2.19 -3.62 4.18
C ALA A 118 -3.27 -4.40 3.43
N GLY A 119 -3.89 -5.37 4.12
CA GLY A 119 -4.90 -6.27 3.58
C GLY A 119 -5.07 -7.50 4.47
N ARG A 120 -5.87 -7.39 5.54
CA ARG A 120 -6.11 -8.47 6.50
C ARG A 120 -7.45 -9.13 6.25
N ILE A 121 -7.50 -10.45 6.27
CA ILE A 121 -8.76 -11.20 6.26
C ILE A 121 -9.16 -11.51 7.70
N GLU A 122 -10.46 -11.36 8.00
CA GLU A 122 -11.08 -12.02 9.13
C GLU A 122 -12.26 -12.85 8.63
N TRP A 123 -12.31 -14.09 9.07
CA TRP A 123 -13.35 -15.04 8.68
C TRP A 123 -14.51 -14.99 9.66
N ASN A 124 -15.71 -15.27 9.17
CA ASN A 124 -16.86 -15.45 10.04
C ASN A 124 -16.65 -16.64 11.00
N TRP A 125 -17.23 -16.51 12.17
CA TRP A 125 -17.37 -17.61 13.10
C TRP A 125 -18.50 -18.52 12.61
N THR A 126 -18.25 -19.82 12.50
CA THR A 126 -19.31 -20.78 12.10
C THR A 126 -20.18 -21.22 13.27
N GLU A 127 -19.72 -20.98 14.49
CA GLU A 127 -20.42 -21.37 15.71
C GLU A 127 -21.11 -20.16 16.32
N ASP A 128 -22.12 -20.44 17.14
CA ASP A 128 -22.74 -19.36 17.89
C ASP A 128 -21.82 -18.86 19.01
N VAL A 129 -21.82 -17.54 19.22
CA VAL A 129 -21.03 -16.88 20.25
C VAL A 129 -21.98 -16.40 21.35
N GLY A 130 -21.72 -16.83 22.59
CA GLY A 130 -22.53 -16.43 23.75
C GLY A 130 -22.48 -14.93 24.03
N ASN A 131 -23.51 -14.40 24.68
CA ASN A 131 -23.62 -12.97 25.07
C ASN A 131 -23.57 -11.97 23.90
N LYS A 132 -23.69 -12.39 22.64
CA LYS A 132 -23.81 -11.44 21.52
C LYS A 132 -25.14 -10.69 21.60
N ASP A 133 -25.10 -9.39 21.35
CA ASP A 133 -26.28 -8.56 21.13
C ASP A 133 -26.15 -7.90 19.76
N LEU A 134 -26.97 -8.35 18.82
CA LEU A 134 -26.93 -7.92 17.43
C LEU A 134 -28.02 -6.89 17.11
N SER A 135 -28.60 -6.25 18.13
CA SER A 135 -29.71 -5.30 17.96
C SER A 135 -29.39 -4.07 17.10
N ALA A 136 -28.10 -3.73 16.96
CA ALA A 136 -27.64 -2.66 16.07
C ALA A 136 -27.65 -3.06 14.58
N ILE A 137 -27.80 -4.34 14.26
CA ILE A 137 -27.79 -4.85 12.89
C ILE A 137 -29.20 -5.38 12.55
N THR A 138 -29.80 -4.87 11.48
CA THR A 138 -31.20 -5.14 11.12
C THR A 138 -31.43 -6.59 10.71
N SER A 139 -30.48 -7.21 10.03
CA SER A 139 -30.59 -8.61 9.54
C SER A 139 -29.25 -9.33 9.61
N PRO A 140 -28.77 -9.65 10.83
CA PRO A 140 -27.44 -10.20 11.03
C PRO A 140 -27.31 -11.60 10.44
N VAL A 141 -26.27 -11.81 9.64
CA VAL A 141 -26.00 -13.07 8.93
C VAL A 141 -24.63 -13.66 9.20
N ALA A 142 -23.67 -12.84 9.61
CA ALA A 142 -22.33 -13.30 9.96
C ALA A 142 -21.75 -12.43 11.08
N TRP A 143 -20.84 -13.01 11.86
CA TRP A 143 -20.10 -12.32 12.90
C TRP A 143 -18.74 -12.98 13.08
N GLY A 144 -17.85 -12.31 13.79
CA GLY A 144 -16.54 -12.84 14.09
C GLY A 144 -15.75 -11.91 15.01
N PHE A 145 -14.45 -12.13 15.05
CA PHE A 145 -13.54 -11.33 15.85
C PHE A 145 -12.49 -10.72 14.96
N PHE A 146 -12.36 -9.40 15.00
CA PHE A 146 -11.22 -8.70 14.45
C PHE A 146 -10.13 -8.71 15.51
N LYS A 147 -8.96 -9.23 15.15
CA LYS A 147 -7.84 -9.39 16.08
C LYS A 147 -6.74 -8.44 15.67
N ASN A 148 -6.35 -7.53 16.55
CA ASN A 148 -5.12 -6.76 16.38
C ASN A 148 -3.96 -7.51 17.06
N THR A 149 -2.95 -6.84 17.59
CA THR A 149 -1.93 -7.52 18.40
C THR A 149 -2.54 -8.15 19.65
N SER A 150 -3.01 -7.34 20.59
CA SER A 150 -3.30 -7.78 21.96
C SER A 150 -4.79 -7.88 22.30
N TYR A 151 -5.66 -7.42 21.41
CA TYR A 151 -7.11 -7.35 21.63
C TYR A 151 -7.87 -7.95 20.45
N GLU A 152 -9.03 -8.50 20.77
CA GLU A 152 -10.02 -8.98 19.81
C GLU A 152 -11.27 -8.11 19.95
N TYR A 153 -11.96 -7.81 18.85
CA TYR A 153 -13.16 -6.98 18.82
C TYR A 153 -14.24 -7.70 18.05
N PHE A 154 -15.43 -7.78 18.62
CA PHE A 154 -16.55 -8.47 17.98
C PHE A 154 -17.09 -7.64 16.81
N TRP A 155 -17.24 -8.25 15.64
CA TRP A 155 -17.87 -7.63 14.47
C TRP A 155 -19.06 -8.45 13.98
N ALA A 156 -19.98 -7.80 13.29
CA ALA A 156 -21.14 -8.41 12.66
C ALA A 156 -21.44 -7.80 11.29
N LEU A 157 -22.04 -8.62 10.42
CA LEU A 157 -22.55 -8.24 9.11
C LEU A 157 -24.05 -8.45 9.05
N GLY A 158 -24.77 -7.44 8.56
CA GLY A 158 -26.16 -7.53 8.15
C GLY A 158 -26.27 -7.73 6.65
N ASN A 159 -27.18 -8.59 6.19
CA ASN A 159 -27.38 -8.76 4.76
C ASN A 159 -28.12 -7.57 4.15
N GLY A 160 -27.76 -7.25 2.91
CA GLY A 160 -28.51 -6.30 2.09
C GLY A 160 -29.58 -7.00 1.28
N THR A 161 -30.02 -6.30 0.23
CA THR A 161 -31.02 -6.80 -0.72
C THR A 161 -30.59 -8.14 -1.32
N GLY A 162 -31.49 -9.12 -1.35
CA GLY A 162 -31.21 -10.46 -1.89
C GLY A 162 -30.38 -11.37 -0.98
N GLY A 163 -30.11 -10.95 0.26
CA GLY A 163 -29.38 -11.78 1.23
C GLY A 163 -27.86 -11.70 1.13
N PHE A 164 -27.33 -10.75 0.35
CA PHE A 164 -25.89 -10.59 0.11
C PHE A 164 -25.27 -9.43 0.91
N CYS A 165 -24.01 -9.58 1.32
CA CYS A 165 -23.27 -8.57 2.09
C CYS A 165 -22.60 -7.48 1.24
N ASN A 166 -22.83 -7.46 -0.07
CA ASN A 166 -22.32 -6.45 -1.00
C ASN A 166 -23.39 -5.58 -1.67
N ASN A 167 -24.67 -5.77 -1.30
CA ASN A 167 -25.79 -5.07 -1.90
C ASN A 167 -26.30 -3.92 -1.03
N THR A 168 -27.14 -3.07 -1.62
CA THR A 168 -27.83 -1.98 -0.90
C THR A 168 -28.54 -2.52 0.34
N GLY A 169 -28.31 -1.84 1.46
CA GLY A 169 -28.85 -2.20 2.77
C GLY A 169 -27.98 -3.16 3.58
N ALA A 170 -26.83 -3.62 3.05
CA ALA A 170 -25.87 -4.37 3.85
C ALA A 170 -25.29 -3.48 4.95
N GLU A 171 -25.07 -4.07 6.13
CA GLU A 171 -24.60 -3.37 7.32
C GLU A 171 -23.31 -4.03 7.81
N PHE A 172 -22.40 -3.24 8.36
CA PHE A 172 -21.24 -3.72 9.10
C PHE A 172 -21.19 -2.97 10.42
N GLY A 173 -21.04 -3.73 11.51
CA GLY A 173 -20.82 -3.17 12.83
C GLY A 173 -19.63 -3.84 13.50
N ILE A 174 -18.96 -3.09 14.36
CA ILE A 174 -17.86 -3.59 15.18
C ILE A 174 -17.95 -2.97 16.57
N SER A 175 -17.61 -3.73 17.60
CA SER A 175 -17.56 -3.23 18.98
C SER A 175 -16.35 -2.32 19.16
N ASP A 176 -16.52 -1.27 19.96
CA ASP A 176 -15.44 -0.35 20.34
C ASP A 176 -14.62 -0.90 21.52
N TYR A 177 -15.09 -1.96 22.17
CA TYR A 177 -14.46 -2.53 23.36
C TYR A 177 -13.76 -3.86 23.03
N PRO A 178 -12.55 -4.08 23.58
CA PRO A 178 -11.92 -5.39 23.53
C PRO A 178 -12.83 -6.47 24.12
N ASP A 179 -12.97 -7.60 23.44
CA ASP A 179 -13.79 -8.71 23.89
C ASP A 179 -13.27 -9.30 25.20
N ASN A 180 -14.18 -9.42 26.16
CA ASN A 180 -13.96 -10.14 27.40
C ASN A 180 -15.11 -11.12 27.72
N GLY A 181 -15.95 -11.43 26.72
CA GLY A 181 -17.04 -12.39 26.85
C GLY A 181 -18.34 -11.82 27.41
N THR A 182 -18.47 -10.50 27.58
CA THR A 182 -19.69 -9.87 28.09
C THR A 182 -20.58 -9.34 26.95
N VAL A 183 -21.83 -8.99 27.28
CA VAL A 183 -22.75 -8.39 26.31
C VAL A 183 -22.17 -7.10 25.74
N ILE A 184 -21.65 -6.22 26.59
CA ILE A 184 -21.10 -4.91 26.20
C ILE A 184 -19.99 -5.05 25.16
N THR A 185 -19.08 -6.02 25.31
CA THR A 185 -17.96 -6.22 24.39
C THR A 185 -18.33 -7.01 23.13
N ARG A 186 -19.58 -7.50 23.06
CA ARG A 186 -20.16 -8.25 21.95
C ARG A 186 -21.42 -7.60 21.38
N THR A 187 -21.61 -6.31 21.66
CA THR A 187 -22.55 -5.43 20.96
C THR A 187 -21.75 -4.66 19.91
N PRO A 188 -21.91 -4.95 18.61
CA PRO A 188 -21.32 -4.13 17.57
C PRO A 188 -22.07 -2.81 17.46
N ASP A 189 -21.36 -1.76 17.06
CA ASP A 189 -21.93 -0.46 16.71
C ASP A 189 -21.73 -0.27 15.20
N ASP A 190 -22.79 0.12 14.49
CA ASP A 190 -22.85 0.35 13.04
C ASP A 190 -22.87 1.85 12.68
N SER A 191 -22.87 2.74 13.68
CA SER A 191 -22.94 4.18 13.47
C SER A 191 -21.68 4.73 12.79
N SER A 192 -21.86 5.76 11.97
CA SER A 192 -20.79 6.40 11.18
C SER A 192 -19.99 5.43 10.31
N ILE A 193 -20.65 4.36 9.82
CA ILE A 193 -20.12 3.45 8.82
C ILE A 193 -20.90 3.65 7.52
N THR A 194 -20.18 3.82 6.41
CA THR A 194 -20.81 4.10 5.11
C THR A 194 -20.51 2.99 4.12
N LEU A 195 -21.56 2.38 3.57
CA LEU A 195 -21.49 1.37 2.51
C LEU A 195 -21.25 2.01 1.14
N GLN A 196 -20.33 1.44 0.37
CA GLN A 196 -20.22 1.54 -1.08
C GLN A 196 -20.26 0.13 -1.68
N THR A 197 -21.12 -0.10 -2.65
CA THR A 197 -21.33 -1.44 -3.24
C THR A 197 -20.44 -1.65 -4.46
N THR A 198 -19.80 -2.81 -4.57
CA THR A 198 -19.08 -3.28 -5.76
C THR A 198 -19.53 -4.69 -6.14
N MET A 199 -19.08 -5.22 -7.28
CA MET A 199 -19.59 -6.49 -7.85
C MET A 199 -19.52 -7.66 -6.86
N ASP A 200 -18.39 -7.84 -6.17
CA ASP A 200 -18.17 -8.99 -5.26
C ASP A 200 -18.06 -8.58 -3.78
N TRP A 201 -17.99 -7.28 -3.50
CA TRP A 201 -17.67 -6.76 -2.17
C TRP A 201 -18.54 -5.58 -1.75
N GLY A 202 -19.03 -5.61 -0.52
CA GLY A 202 -19.59 -4.45 0.18
C GLY A 202 -18.45 -3.72 0.87
N LEU A 203 -18.16 -2.49 0.46
CA LEU A 203 -17.08 -1.70 1.02
C LEU A 203 -17.63 -0.78 2.09
N PHE A 204 -17.07 -0.82 3.29
CA PHE A 204 -17.50 -0.05 4.44
C PHE A 204 -16.39 0.91 4.87
N SER A 205 -16.65 2.21 4.76
CA SER A 205 -15.80 3.26 5.31
C SER A 205 -16.09 3.42 6.81
N ILE A 206 -15.11 3.12 7.66
CA ILE A 206 -15.24 3.25 9.11
C ILE A 206 -14.86 4.67 9.55
N ASN A 207 -15.86 5.53 9.79
CA ASN A 207 -15.65 6.93 10.18
C ASN A 207 -15.93 7.19 11.66
N ARG A 208 -16.34 6.16 12.42
CA ARG A 208 -16.62 6.28 13.85
C ARG A 208 -15.34 6.44 14.66
N VAL A 209 -15.16 7.62 15.27
CA VAL A 209 -14.06 7.89 16.21
C VAL A 209 -14.18 6.94 17.40
N GLY A 210 -13.09 6.26 17.75
CA GLY A 210 -13.06 5.27 18.84
C GLY A 210 -13.19 3.82 18.35
N SER A 211 -13.64 3.59 17.12
CA SER A 211 -13.64 2.26 16.52
C SER A 211 -12.21 1.71 16.39
N PRO A 212 -11.98 0.41 16.65
CA PRO A 212 -10.67 -0.21 16.44
C PRO A 212 -10.21 -0.20 14.98
N LEU A 213 -11.12 0.09 14.04
CA LEU A 213 -10.84 0.19 12.60
C LEU A 213 -11.01 1.62 12.06
N TYR A 214 -11.02 2.64 12.93
CA TYR A 214 -11.21 4.04 12.53
C TYR A 214 -10.24 4.46 11.41
N GLY A 215 -10.80 5.03 10.32
CA GLY A 215 -10.05 5.47 9.15
C GLY A 215 -9.59 4.34 8.21
N SER A 216 -10.08 3.11 8.42
CA SER A 216 -9.88 1.97 7.54
C SER A 216 -11.11 1.73 6.64
N CYS A 217 -10.90 0.90 5.62
CA CYS A 217 -11.93 0.24 4.85
C CYS A 217 -12.09 -1.21 5.31
N VAL A 218 -13.34 -1.68 5.31
CA VAL A 218 -13.67 -3.10 5.48
C VAL A 218 -14.47 -3.53 4.26
N ALA A 219 -13.98 -4.49 3.50
CA ALA A 219 -14.69 -5.10 2.39
C ALA A 219 -15.31 -6.43 2.83
N ALA A 220 -16.63 -6.55 2.87
CA ALA A 220 -17.32 -7.81 3.12
C ALA A 220 -17.54 -8.56 1.81
N TYR A 221 -17.16 -9.83 1.75
CA TYR A 221 -17.40 -10.66 0.56
C TYR A 221 -18.91 -10.90 0.39
N TYR A 222 -19.39 -11.03 -0.85
CA TYR A 222 -20.83 -11.07 -1.15
C TYR A 222 -21.61 -12.13 -0.36
N ASP A 223 -20.98 -13.27 -0.05
CA ASP A 223 -21.56 -14.40 0.70
C ASP A 223 -21.41 -14.27 2.23
N CYS A 224 -20.90 -13.15 2.73
CA CYS A 224 -20.70 -12.86 4.14
C CYS A 224 -19.70 -13.78 4.87
N SER A 225 -18.93 -14.60 4.15
CA SER A 225 -17.99 -15.56 4.75
C SER A 225 -16.76 -14.90 5.39
N LYS A 226 -16.38 -13.72 4.92
CA LYS A 226 -15.18 -13.01 5.36
C LYS A 226 -15.25 -11.52 5.12
N ILE A 227 -14.41 -10.80 5.85
CA ILE A 227 -14.11 -9.39 5.64
C ILE A 227 -12.63 -9.20 5.29
N TYR A 228 -12.32 -8.17 4.52
CA TYR A 228 -10.98 -7.75 4.13
C TYR A 228 -10.73 -6.30 4.57
N ILE A 229 -9.76 -6.09 5.44
CA ILE A 229 -9.48 -4.82 6.13
C ILE A 229 -8.24 -4.19 5.51
N TYR A 230 -8.36 -2.95 5.05
CA TYR A 230 -7.29 -2.24 4.34
C TYR A 230 -7.42 -0.71 4.46
N ALA A 231 -6.38 0.02 4.09
CA ALA A 231 -6.46 1.48 3.92
C ALA A 231 -5.81 2.03 2.64
N TYR A 232 -4.89 1.29 2.03
CA TYR A 232 -4.13 1.77 0.86
C TYR A 232 -4.29 0.88 -0.38
N ASP A 233 -5.28 0.00 -0.38
CA ASP A 233 -5.63 -0.80 -1.55
C ASP A 233 -6.56 0.01 -2.47
N LYS A 234 -6.05 0.32 -3.66
CA LYS A 234 -6.75 1.05 -4.73
C LYS A 234 -6.89 0.20 -5.99
N ARG A 235 -6.79 -1.14 -5.91
CA ARG A 235 -6.96 -2.02 -7.07
C ARG A 235 -8.31 -1.78 -7.73
N SER A 236 -8.31 -1.66 -9.06
CA SER A 236 -9.51 -1.41 -9.88
C SER A 236 -10.40 -2.64 -10.08
N SER A 237 -9.86 -3.84 -9.84
CA SER A 237 -10.60 -5.10 -9.78
C SER A 237 -10.25 -5.76 -8.46
N PRO A 238 -11.20 -5.91 -7.51
CA PRO A 238 -12.65 -5.67 -7.62
C PRO A 238 -13.12 -4.20 -7.41
N ASN A 239 -12.22 -3.21 -7.44
CA ASN A 239 -12.47 -1.77 -7.19
C ASN A 239 -12.46 -1.37 -5.70
N PHE A 240 -11.44 -1.82 -4.96
CA PHE A 240 -11.22 -1.43 -3.56
C PHE A 240 -11.02 0.07 -3.37
N GLY A 241 -10.62 0.79 -4.44
CA GLY A 241 -10.49 2.24 -4.43
C GLY A 241 -11.81 3.01 -4.30
N ALA A 242 -12.97 2.35 -4.43
CA ALA A 242 -14.28 2.98 -4.25
C ALA A 242 -14.65 3.21 -2.77
N CYS A 243 -13.98 2.52 -1.83
CA CYS A 243 -14.18 2.77 -0.41
C CYS A 243 -13.69 4.19 -0.06
N GLY A 244 -14.52 4.98 0.62
CA GLY A 244 -14.20 6.38 0.94
C GLY A 244 -12.97 6.58 1.83
N ASN A 245 -12.58 5.56 2.61
CA ASN A 245 -11.36 5.61 3.45
C ASN A 245 -10.12 5.07 2.74
N SER A 246 -10.24 4.56 1.50
CA SER A 246 -9.09 4.11 0.72
C SER A 246 -8.29 5.33 0.28
N ARG A 247 -6.99 5.36 0.60
CA ARG A 247 -6.11 6.49 0.34
C ARG A 247 -4.84 6.09 -0.42
N TYR A 248 -4.23 7.09 -1.04
CA TYR A 248 -2.89 6.92 -1.59
C TYR A 248 -1.88 7.02 -0.46
N ILE A 249 -0.74 6.35 -0.65
CA ILE A 249 0.37 6.36 0.29
C ILE A 249 0.95 7.77 0.43
N GLN A 250 1.02 8.52 -0.67
CA GLN A 250 1.71 9.80 -0.73
C GLN A 250 0.75 10.99 -0.88
N ALA A 251 1.18 12.13 -0.34
CA ALA A 251 0.80 13.47 -0.76
C ALA A 251 1.93 14.43 -0.31
N PRO A 252 2.63 15.17 -1.20
CA PRO A 252 2.36 15.43 -2.62
C PRO A 252 2.91 14.36 -3.61
N ASN A 253 2.87 14.66 -4.92
CA ASN A 253 3.44 13.83 -6.00
C ASN A 253 4.93 13.54 -5.76
N LEU A 254 5.36 12.34 -6.11
CA LEU A 254 6.77 11.94 -6.03
C LEU A 254 7.48 12.29 -7.35
N VAL A 255 8.34 13.32 -7.36
CA VAL A 255 9.01 13.74 -8.61
C VAL A 255 10.20 12.85 -8.97
N PRO A 256 10.67 12.82 -10.23
CA PRO A 256 11.82 12.01 -10.62
C PRO A 256 13.04 12.19 -9.71
N GLY A 257 13.57 11.08 -9.21
CA GLY A 257 14.73 11.05 -8.31
C GLY A 257 14.38 11.10 -6.82
N GLU A 258 13.18 11.53 -6.44
CA GLU A 258 12.73 11.56 -5.04
C GLU A 258 12.37 10.19 -4.49
N THR A 259 12.40 10.09 -3.16
CA THR A 259 12.07 8.88 -2.41
C THR A 259 11.02 9.21 -1.36
N HIS A 260 9.98 8.36 -1.29
CA HIS A 260 9.00 8.35 -0.22
C HIS A 260 9.24 7.12 0.66
N THR A 261 9.16 7.28 1.99
CA THR A 261 9.42 6.20 2.95
C THR A 261 8.13 5.72 3.60
N LEU A 262 7.75 4.48 3.34
CA LEU A 262 6.72 3.81 4.12
C LEU A 262 7.32 3.23 5.40
N THR A 263 6.55 3.33 6.49
CA THR A 263 6.86 2.65 7.75
C THR A 263 5.97 1.42 7.90
N LEU A 264 6.57 0.26 8.12
CA LEU A 264 5.89 -1.03 8.21
C LEU A 264 6.17 -1.70 9.55
N ASN A 265 5.20 -2.51 9.99
CA ASN A 265 5.36 -3.43 11.10
C ASN A 265 4.51 -4.69 10.83
N VAL A 266 4.64 -5.71 11.66
CA VAL A 266 3.73 -6.85 11.72
C VAL A 266 3.00 -6.88 13.04
N PHE A 267 1.68 -7.03 13.00
CA PHE A 267 0.82 -7.19 14.17
C PHE A 267 0.30 -8.63 14.18
N VAL A 268 0.96 -9.48 14.97
CA VAL A 268 0.62 -10.91 15.04
C VAL A 268 -0.40 -11.12 16.17
N PRO A 269 -1.68 -11.40 15.86
CA PRO A 269 -2.70 -11.64 16.87
C PRO A 269 -2.42 -12.91 17.68
N SER A 270 -3.02 -12.98 18.86
CA SER A 270 -3.16 -14.23 19.60
C SER A 270 -3.92 -15.29 18.78
N GLY A 271 -3.57 -16.57 18.99
CA GLY A 271 -4.25 -17.70 18.35
C GLY A 271 -3.69 -18.12 16.99
N ILE A 272 -2.67 -17.45 16.46
CA ILE A 272 -1.89 -17.97 15.32
C ILE A 272 -0.91 -19.05 15.84
N PRO A 273 -0.87 -20.25 15.23
CA PRO A 273 0.04 -21.31 15.65
C PRO A 273 1.50 -20.96 15.38
N ALA A 274 2.41 -21.58 16.13
CA ALA A 274 3.84 -21.34 16.01
C ALA A 274 4.40 -21.87 14.68
N GLY A 275 5.19 -21.05 13.98
CA GLY A 275 5.94 -21.41 12.79
C GLY A 275 5.87 -20.33 11.71
N ASN A 276 6.25 -20.69 10.49
CA ASN A 276 6.25 -19.75 9.37
C ASN A 276 4.85 -19.65 8.76
N LEU A 277 4.34 -18.42 8.66
CA LEU A 277 3.14 -18.12 7.89
C LEU A 277 3.39 -18.31 6.40
N ASN A 278 2.33 -18.47 5.61
CA ASN A 278 2.45 -18.49 4.16
C ASN A 278 3.06 -17.16 3.67
N THR A 279 4.10 -17.23 2.86
CA THR A 279 4.78 -16.02 2.37
C THR A 279 3.85 -15.26 1.46
N ALA A 280 3.76 -13.94 1.65
CA ALA A 280 2.92 -13.06 0.85
C ALA A 280 3.75 -12.01 0.13
N THR A 281 3.23 -11.51 -0.98
CA THR A 281 3.81 -10.38 -1.71
C THR A 281 3.15 -9.07 -1.26
N LEU A 282 3.95 -8.06 -0.94
CA LEU A 282 3.50 -6.67 -0.84
C LEU A 282 3.76 -5.99 -2.19
N THR A 283 2.71 -5.60 -2.88
CA THR A 283 2.79 -4.93 -4.18
C THR A 283 2.59 -3.43 -4.02
N VAL A 284 3.51 -2.64 -4.59
CA VAL A 284 3.39 -1.18 -4.70
C VAL A 284 3.09 -0.84 -6.16
N VAL A 285 2.04 -0.06 -6.40
CA VAL A 285 1.64 0.38 -7.73
C VAL A 285 1.68 1.90 -7.79
N ALA A 286 2.23 2.43 -8.88
CA ALA A 286 2.22 3.86 -9.16
C ALA A 286 1.68 4.18 -10.56
N THR A 287 1.05 5.34 -10.71
CA THR A 287 0.77 5.96 -12.00
C THR A 287 1.40 7.35 -12.07
N GLY A 288 1.89 7.75 -13.23
CA GLY A 288 2.43 9.08 -13.50
C GLY A 288 1.74 9.76 -14.66
#